data_AF-A0A382E021-F1
#
_entry.id   AF-A0A382E021-F1
#
_cell.length_a   1.000
_cell.length_b   1.000
_cell.length_c   1.000
_cell.angle_alpha   90.00
_cell.angle_beta   90.00
_cell.angle_gamma   90.00
#
_symmetry.space_group_name_H-M   'P 1'
#
loop_
_entity.id
_entity.type
_entity.pdbx_description
1 polymer ?
#
loop_
_entity_poly.entity_id
_entity_poly.type
_entity_poly.pdbx_seq_one_letter_code
_entity_poly.pdbx_strand_id
1 'polypeptide(L)'
;MQINKIIILGGGSSGWMTAAGLVSRFPDKDIILIESSSINTIGVGESTLAEINDFLKMLGVKDTDWMPFCKATYKLSIDFTNW
;
A
#
# COMPACT_ATOMS: atom_id res chain seq x y z
N MET A 1 -28.62 -6.88 0.63
CA MET A 1 -27.68 -7.75 -0.11
C MET A 1 -26.35 -7.73 0.63
N GLN A 2 -25.77 -8.89 0.94
CA GLN A 2 -24.49 -8.98 1.65
C GLN A 2 -23.35 -9.14 0.64
N ILE A 3 -22.32 -8.29 0.72
CA ILE A 3 -21.12 -8.42 -0.13
C ILE A 3 -20.12 -9.31 0.62
N ASN A 4 -19.85 -10.49 0.08
CA ASN A 4 -18.94 -11.47 0.68
C ASN A 4 -17.67 -11.70 -0.14
N LYS A 5 -17.67 -11.32 -1.42
CA LYS A 5 -16.55 -11.52 -2.35
C LYS A 5 -16.17 -10.21 -3.00
N ILE A 6 -14.89 -9.84 -2.92
CA ILE A 6 -14.34 -8.62 -3.50
C ILE A 6 -13.18 -9.01 -4.40
N ILE A 7 -13.24 -8.60 -5.66
CA ILE A 7 -12.18 -8.84 -6.65
C ILE A 7 -11.50 -7.51 -6.95
N ILE A 8 -10.20 -7.47 -6.75
CA ILE A 8 -9.30 -6.37 -7.09
C ILE A 8 -8.60 -6.75 -8.40
N LEU A 9 -8.89 -6.01 -9.47
CA LEU A 9 -8.25 -6.21 -10.76
C LEU A 9 -7.10 -5.21 -10.93
N GLY A 10 -5.87 -5.70 -10.84
CA GLY A 10 -4.65 -4.91 -10.87
C GLY A 10 -3.86 -5.00 -9.57
N GLY A 11 -2.55 -5.22 -9.70
CA GLY A 11 -1.60 -5.21 -8.60
C GLY A 11 -1.01 -3.82 -8.37
N GLY A 12 0.31 -3.75 -8.22
CA GLY A 12 1.02 -2.53 -7.89
C GLY A 12 0.62 -1.97 -6.52
N SER A 13 1.03 -0.73 -6.22
CA SER A 13 0.76 -0.10 -4.93
C SER A 13 -0.74 -0.02 -4.64
N SER A 14 -1.56 0.41 -5.61
CA SER A 14 -3.00 0.56 -5.43
C SER A 14 -3.70 -0.76 -5.09
N GLY A 15 -3.42 -1.82 -5.86
CA GLY A 15 -4.03 -3.13 -5.66
C GLY A 15 -3.65 -3.76 -4.33
N TRP A 16 -2.34 -3.83 -4.04
CA TRP A 16 -1.84 -4.49 -2.84
C TRP A 16 -2.13 -3.72 -1.55
N MET A 17 -2.13 -2.39 -1.56
CA MET A 17 -2.58 -1.60 -0.41
C MET A 17 -4.08 -1.78 -0.15
N THR A 18 -4.90 -1.80 -1.21
CA THR A 18 -6.34 -2.07 -1.09
C THR A 18 -6.58 -3.45 -0.50
N ALA A 19 -5.90 -4.48 -1.03
CA ALA A 19 -6.00 -5.84 -0.54
C ALA A 19 -5.64 -5.92 0.95
N ALA A 20 -4.46 -5.39 1.35
CA ALA A 20 -3.99 -5.39 2.73
C ALA A 20 -4.98 -4.70 3.69
N GLY A 21 -5.51 -3.54 3.31
CA GLY A 21 -6.52 -2.83 4.10
C GLY A 21 -7.81 -3.63 4.26
N LEU A 22 -8.29 -4.26 3.19
CA LEU A 22 -9.52 -5.06 3.23
C LEU A 22 -9.36 -6.32 4.07
N VAL A 23 -8.27 -7.09 3.91
CA VAL A 23 -8.06 -8.30 4.74
C VAL A 23 -7.85 -7.96 6.22
N SER A 24 -7.23 -6.82 6.52
CA SER A 24 -7.07 -6.35 7.91
C SER A 24 -8.40 -5.98 8.56
N ARG A 25 -9.30 -5.29 7.85
CA ARG A 25 -10.54 -4.75 8.43
C ARG A 25 -11.75 -5.66 8.28
N PHE A 26 -11.73 -6.57 7.33
CA PHE A 26 -12.85 -7.46 7.01
C PHE A 26 -12.38 -8.92 6.84
N PRO A 27 -11.88 -9.55 7.93
CA PRO A 27 -11.30 -10.89 7.89
C PRO A 27 -12.31 -11.99 7.50
N ASP A 28 -13.61 -11.69 7.51
CA ASP A 28 -14.70 -12.58 7.10
C ASP A 28 -15.01 -12.53 5.59
N LYS A 29 -14.31 -11.68 4.81
CA LYS A 29 -14.54 -11.49 3.38
C LYS A 29 -13.54 -12.26 2.54
N ASP A 30 -14.02 -12.80 1.41
CA ASP A 30 -13.20 -13.40 0.36
C ASP A 30 -12.63 -12.28 -0.53
N ILE A 31 -11.34 -11.96 -0.32
CA ILE A 31 -10.62 -10.91 -1.06
C ILE A 31 -9.68 -11.58 -2.07
N ILE A 32 -9.88 -11.29 -3.36
CA ILE A 32 -9.07 -11.84 -4.44
C ILE A 32 -8.42 -10.70 -5.21
N LEU A 33 -7.10 -10.77 -5.40
CA LEU A 33 -6.36 -9.86 -6.27
C LEU A 33 -5.92 -10.62 -7.53
N ILE A 34 -6.18 -10.04 -8.69
CA ILE A 34 -5.73 -10.55 -9.98
C ILE A 34 -4.74 -9.53 -10.56
N GLU A 35 -3.47 -9.90 -10.65
CA GLU A 35 -2.43 -9.08 -11.29
C GLU A 35 -1.85 -9.76 -12.52
N SER A 36 -1.42 -8.94 -13.49
CA SER A 36 -0.73 -9.43 -14.68
C SER A 36 0.74 -9.66 -14.36
N SER A 37 1.25 -10.87 -14.61
CA SER A 37 2.69 -11.17 -14.51
C SER A 37 3.55 -10.47 -15.56
N SER A 38 2.94 -9.89 -16.61
CA SER A 38 3.65 -9.19 -17.68
C SER A 38 3.91 -7.71 -17.41
N ILE A 39 3.28 -7.13 -16.38
CA ILE A 39 3.40 -5.70 -16.07
C ILE A 39 4.27 -5.54 -14.83
N ASN A 40 5.50 -5.08 -15.05
CA ASN A 40 6.46 -4.83 -13.96
C ASN A 40 6.30 -3.41 -13.40
N THR A 41 6.61 -3.26 -12.11
CA THR A 41 6.76 -1.93 -11.51
C THR A 41 8.04 -1.26 -12.01
N ILE A 42 7.95 0.03 -12.30
CA ILE A 42 9.13 0.86 -12.57
C ILE A 42 9.55 1.47 -11.23
N GLY A 43 10.81 1.28 -10.86
CA GLY A 43 11.38 1.83 -9.63
C GLY A 43 11.64 3.33 -9.74
N VAL A 44 10.59 4.14 -9.62
CA VAL A 44 10.69 5.57 -9.36
C VAL A 44 10.50 5.80 -7.86
N GLY A 45 11.39 6.56 -7.23
CA GLY A 45 11.23 6.87 -5.80
C GLY A 45 9.93 7.63 -5.57
N GLU A 46 9.06 7.13 -4.69
CA GLU A 46 7.78 7.75 -4.36
C GLU A 46 7.82 8.34 -2.95
N SER A 47 7.31 9.56 -2.82
CA SER A 47 7.13 10.21 -1.53
C SER A 47 5.69 10.06 -1.05
N THR A 48 5.50 9.97 0.26
CA THR A 48 4.18 9.96 0.91
C THR A 48 3.93 11.22 1.75
N LEU A 49 2.76 11.26 2.38
CA LEU A 49 2.37 12.19 3.45
C LEU A 49 2.22 11.42 4.78
N ALA A 50 1.96 12.13 5.88
CA ALA A 50 1.97 11.57 7.24
C ALA A 50 0.91 10.46 7.45
N GLU A 51 -0.17 10.46 6.68
CA GLU A 51 -1.28 9.50 6.74
C GLU A 51 -0.86 8.07 6.42
N ILE A 52 0.28 7.86 5.76
CA ILE A 52 0.82 6.51 5.53
C ILE A 52 1.09 5.77 6.84
N ASN A 53 1.44 6.50 7.90
CA ASN A 53 1.72 5.93 9.22
C ASN A 53 0.44 5.34 9.84
N ASP A 54 -0.71 5.99 9.65
CA ASP A 54 -2.00 5.49 10.14
C ASP A 54 -2.41 4.21 9.42
N PHE A 55 -2.17 4.15 8.10
CA PHE A 55 -2.41 2.95 7.30
C PHE A 55 -1.54 1.78 7.77
N LEU A 56 -0.22 1.98 7.94
CA LEU A 56 0.70 0.94 8.40
C LEU A 56 0.40 0.48 9.84
N LYS A 57 0.03 1.43 10.71
CA LYS A 57 -0.42 1.13 12.08
C LYS A 57 -1.71 0.31 12.09
N MET A 58 -2.67 0.62 11.22
CA MET A 58 -3.89 -0.19 11.05
C MET A 58 -3.54 -1.63 10.63
N LEU A 59 -2.54 -1.81 9.77
CA LEU A 59 -2.05 -3.13 9.37
C LEU A 59 -1.19 -3.82 10.45
N GLY A 60 -0.82 -3.12 11.52
CA GLY A 60 0.05 -3.65 12.57
C GLY A 60 1.52 -3.82 12.16
N VAL A 61 1.96 -3.12 11.10
CA VAL A 61 3.32 -3.23 10.55
C VAL A 61 4.19 -2.11 11.12
N LYS A 62 5.37 -2.45 11.66
CA LYS A 62 6.33 -1.46 12.17
C LYS A 62 7.32 -1.08 11.08
N ASP A 63 7.88 0.11 11.17
CA ASP A 63 8.93 0.62 10.27
C ASP A 63 10.08 -0.37 10.04
N THR A 64 10.50 -1.06 11.11
CA THR A 64 11.55 -2.09 11.08
C THR A 64 11.22 -3.27 10.16
N ASP A 65 9.94 -3.52 9.91
CA ASP A 65 9.45 -4.71 9.23
C ASP A 65 9.25 -4.48 7.73
N TRP A 66 9.11 -3.22 7.29
CA TRP A 66 8.83 -2.90 5.88
C TRP A 66 9.87 -1.97 5.23
N MET A 67 10.40 -0.97 5.95
CA MET A 67 11.28 0.05 5.36
C MET A 67 12.54 -0.53 4.69
N PRO A 68 13.23 -1.56 5.26
CA PRO A 68 14.40 -2.16 4.62
C PRO A 68 14.10 -2.79 3.26
N PHE A 69 12.88 -3.31 3.06
CA PHE A 69 12.47 -3.95 1.81
C PHE A 69 12.10 -2.95 0.71
N CYS A 70 11.79 -1.70 1.08
CA CYS A 70 11.40 -0.63 0.16
C CYS A 70 12.49 0.41 -0.10
N LYS A 71 13.70 0.26 0.49
CA LYS A 71 14.75 1.30 0.50
C LYS A 71 14.20 2.65 0.98
N ALA A 72 13.30 2.62 1.96
CA ALA A 72 12.59 3.80 2.42
C ALA A 72 13.47 4.67 3.35
N THR A 73 13.17 5.97 3.38
CA THR A 73 13.76 6.96 4.29
C THR A 73 12.66 7.84 4.88
N TYR A 74 12.97 8.51 5.99
CA TYR A 74 12.05 9.49 6.58
C TYR A 74 12.00 10.79 5.77
N LYS A 75 10.79 11.30 5.53
CA LYS A 75 10.55 12.61 4.93
C LYS A 75 9.99 13.56 5.99
N LEU A 76 10.63 14.73 6.14
CA LEU A 76 10.23 15.75 7.13
C LEU A 76 9.57 16.97 6.49
N SER A 77 9.98 17.35 5.28
CA SER A 77 9.47 18.52 4.58
C SER A 77 9.60 18.37 3.07
N ILE A 78 9.07 19.35 2.34
CA ILE A 78 9.32 19.55 0.92
C ILE A 78 10.03 20.90 0.80
N ASP A 79 11.17 20.93 0.12
CA ASP A 79 11.87 22.17 -0.20
C ASP A 79 11.43 22.66 -1.59
N PHE A 80 10.87 23.87 -1.64
CA PHE A 80 10.39 24.51 -2.86
C PHE A 80 11.42 25.56 -3.31
N THR A 81 12.31 25.18 -4.22
CA THR A 81 13.37 26.06 -4.72
C THR A 81 12.95 26.81 -5.98
N ASN A 82 13.16 28.13 -6.02
CA ASN A 82 12.91 28.99 -7.20
C ASN A 82 11.45 28.96 -7.74
N TRP A 83 10.50 28.85 -6.82
CA TRP A 83 9.06 28.96 -7.12
C TRP A 83 8.59 30.41 -7.15
#